data_AF-A0A9C9VFT4-F1
#
_entry.id   AF-A0A9C9VFT4-F1
#
_cell.length_a   1.000
_cell.length_b   1.000
_cell.length_c   1.000
_cell.angle_alpha   90.00
_cell.angle_beta   90.00
_cell.angle_gamma   90.00
#
_symmetry.space_group_name_H-M   'P 1'
#
loop_
_entity.id
_entity.type
_entity.pdbx_description
1 polymer ?
#
loop_
_entity_poly.entity_id
_entity_poly.type
_entity_poly.pdbx_seq_one_letter_code
_entity_poly.pdbx_strand_id
1 'polypeptide(L)'
;YYEVDLDGHMARTGDRPFVTGSFHKNLAWIALMGLMLVAGVAGAALVLNGLTALYIFLGAFFYAVVYTVWLKRRTWMNIVIGGASGSFAVLAGAAAVNPAMEPVPVMLALVLFFWTPSHFWSLAIARHRDYVAAGVPMLPVVVGDRRAAQVVLANTLLLVGISILPFFYGMGWIYLAGAVSGGGYFIYRNLQMIHHPTHTVAMRSFFASLVQLVLLLGGAVADSVLIG
;
A
#
# COMPACT_ATOMS: atom_id res chain seq x y z
N TYR A 1 -15.12 -10.74 -4.89
CA TYR A 1 -15.34 -11.90 -5.78
C TYR A 1 -14.44 -13.09 -5.46
N TYR A 2 -13.11 -12.93 -5.45
CA TYR A 2 -12.19 -14.06 -5.22
C TYR A 2 -12.06 -14.49 -3.75
N GLU A 3 -12.40 -13.59 -2.82
CA GLU A 3 -12.13 -13.76 -1.38
C GLU A 3 -13.36 -14.04 -0.54
N VAL A 4 -14.48 -14.44 -1.16
CA VAL A 4 -15.79 -14.58 -0.48
C VAL A 4 -15.73 -15.52 0.72
N ASP A 5 -15.03 -16.63 0.57
CA ASP A 5 -14.79 -17.61 1.62
C ASP A 5 -13.98 -17.03 2.78
N LEU A 6 -12.92 -16.26 2.52
CA LEU A 6 -12.12 -15.60 3.56
C LEU A 6 -12.91 -14.49 4.26
N ASP A 7 -13.61 -13.69 3.46
CA ASP A 7 -14.27 -12.48 3.92
C ASP A 7 -15.38 -12.79 4.92
N GLY A 8 -16.06 -13.93 4.78
CA GLY A 8 -17.08 -14.40 5.72
C GLY A 8 -16.56 -14.79 7.10
N HIS A 9 -15.26 -15.04 7.26
CA HIS A 9 -14.63 -15.36 8.54
C HIS A 9 -14.09 -14.14 9.29
N MET A 10 -14.17 -12.94 8.71
CA MET A 10 -13.64 -11.70 9.29
C MET A 10 -14.76 -10.72 9.59
N ALA A 11 -14.83 -10.22 10.82
CA ALA A 11 -15.86 -9.26 11.25
C ALA A 11 -15.94 -8.00 10.37
N ARG A 12 -14.81 -7.55 9.82
CA ARG A 12 -14.75 -6.35 8.95
C ARG A 12 -15.35 -6.57 7.56
N THR A 13 -15.38 -7.80 7.07
CA THR A 13 -15.69 -8.11 5.66
C THR A 13 -16.85 -9.07 5.48
N GLY A 14 -17.46 -9.55 6.57
CA GLY A 14 -18.63 -10.42 6.55
C GLY A 14 -19.83 -9.81 5.84
N ASP A 15 -19.96 -8.48 5.87
CA ASP A 15 -21.08 -7.76 5.26
C ASP A 15 -20.87 -7.44 3.77
N ARG A 16 -19.81 -7.96 3.13
CA ARG A 16 -19.55 -7.70 1.71
C ARG A 16 -20.66 -8.31 0.83
N PRO A 17 -21.11 -7.66 -0.26
CA PRO A 17 -22.24 -8.12 -1.09
C PRO A 17 -22.14 -9.55 -1.65
N PHE A 18 -20.92 -10.03 -1.91
CA PHE A 18 -20.70 -11.41 -2.38
C PHE A 18 -20.71 -12.45 -1.24
N VAL A 19 -20.53 -12.03 0.02
CA VAL A 19 -20.60 -12.88 1.21
C VAL A 19 -22.05 -12.99 1.69
N THR A 20 -22.78 -11.87 1.72
CA THR A 20 -24.19 -11.81 2.12
C THR A 20 -25.14 -12.46 1.11
N GLY A 21 -24.65 -12.79 -0.08
CA GLY A 21 -25.45 -13.36 -1.18
C GLY A 21 -26.23 -12.34 -2.00
N SER A 22 -26.09 -11.03 -1.71
CA SER A 22 -26.70 -9.97 -2.54
C SER A 22 -26.19 -10.02 -3.99
N PHE A 23 -24.94 -10.43 -4.20
CA PHE A 23 -24.37 -10.75 -5.52
C PHE A 23 -23.94 -12.20 -5.61
N HIS A 24 -24.45 -12.92 -6.61
CA HIS A 24 -24.01 -14.27 -6.93
C HIS A 24 -22.76 -14.27 -7.80
N LYS A 25 -21.80 -15.15 -7.49
CA LYS A 25 -20.61 -15.35 -8.33
C LYS A 25 -21.03 -15.99 -9.64
N ASN A 26 -20.80 -15.28 -10.74
CA ASN A 26 -21.05 -15.76 -12.09
C ASN A 26 -19.92 -15.29 -13.03
N LEU A 27 -19.94 -15.78 -14.28
CA LEU A 27 -18.96 -15.41 -15.28
C LEU A 27 -19.11 -13.95 -15.74
N ALA A 28 -20.31 -13.38 -15.65
CA ALA A 28 -20.58 -11.99 -16.04
C ALA A 28 -19.74 -10.99 -15.22
N TRP A 29 -19.54 -11.23 -13.92
CA TRP A 29 -18.66 -10.40 -13.09
C TRP A 29 -17.20 -10.47 -13.52
N ILE A 30 -16.70 -11.66 -13.89
CA ILE A 30 -15.32 -11.82 -14.38
C ILE A 30 -15.16 -11.10 -15.72
N ALA A 31 -16.14 -11.27 -16.63
CA ALA A 31 -16.15 -10.59 -17.92
C ALA A 31 -16.19 -9.06 -17.75
N LEU A 32 -17.03 -8.55 -16.85
CA LEU A 32 -17.10 -7.11 -16.55
C LEU A 32 -15.78 -6.59 -15.98
N MET A 33 -15.16 -7.28 -15.03
CA MET A 33 -13.85 -6.88 -14.48
C MET A 33 -12.76 -6.89 -15.55
N GLY A 34 -12.75 -7.90 -16.42
CA GLY A 34 -11.83 -7.98 -17.55
C GLY A 34 -12.06 -6.85 -18.55
N LEU A 35 -13.32 -6.56 -18.87
CA LEU A 35 -13.69 -5.45 -19.77
C LEU A 35 -13.29 -4.09 -19.17
N MET A 36 -13.51 -3.86 -17.88
CA MET A 36 -13.08 -2.64 -17.19
C MET A 36 -11.57 -2.47 -17.23
N LEU A 37 -10.80 -3.55 -17.02
CA LEU A 37 -9.35 -3.52 -17.12
C LEU A 37 -8.90 -3.18 -18.55
N VAL A 38 -9.44 -3.87 -19.56
CA VAL A 38 -9.11 -3.63 -20.96
C VAL A 38 -9.47 -2.20 -21.36
N ALA A 39 -10.66 -1.73 -20.99
CA ALA A 39 -11.11 -0.36 -21.28
C ALA A 39 -10.21 0.68 -20.60
N GLY A 40 -9.82 0.47 -19.33
CA GLY A 40 -8.92 1.37 -18.61
C GLY A 40 -7.53 1.43 -19.22
N VAL A 41 -6.93 0.27 -19.55
CA VAL A 41 -5.59 0.20 -20.15
C VAL A 41 -5.60 0.75 -21.58
N ALA A 42 -6.57 0.37 -22.40
CA ALA A 42 -6.71 0.88 -23.76
C ALA A 42 -6.99 2.39 -23.76
N GLY A 43 -7.88 2.86 -22.88
CA GLY A 43 -8.16 4.28 -22.70
C GLY A 43 -6.90 5.08 -22.33
N ALA A 44 -6.10 4.57 -21.38
CA ALA A 44 -4.83 5.19 -21.03
C ALA A 44 -3.82 5.19 -22.19
N ALA A 45 -3.75 4.12 -22.98
CA ALA A 45 -2.85 4.03 -24.12
C ALA A 45 -3.23 5.02 -25.23
N LEU A 46 -4.53 5.24 -25.45
CA LEU A 46 -5.07 6.12 -26.49
C LEU A 46 -5.05 7.60 -26.09
N VAL A 47 -5.36 7.91 -24.83
CA VAL A 47 -5.51 9.30 -24.35
C VAL A 47 -4.23 9.86 -23.76
N LEU A 48 -3.40 9.01 -23.13
CA LEU A 48 -2.18 9.41 -22.44
C LEU A 48 -0.96 8.91 -23.22
N ASN A 49 -0.51 7.70 -22.92
CA ASN A 49 0.62 7.06 -23.59
C ASN A 49 0.73 5.58 -23.18
N GLY A 50 1.55 4.82 -23.92
CA GLY A 50 1.76 3.40 -23.67
C GLY A 50 2.41 3.08 -22.32
N LEU A 51 3.24 3.98 -21.76
CA LEU A 51 3.91 3.73 -20.49
C LEU A 51 2.93 3.86 -19.31
N THR A 52 2.07 4.87 -19.31
CA THR A 52 0.97 4.99 -18.34
C THR A 52 0.05 3.78 -18.40
N ALA A 53 -0.31 3.33 -19.60
CA ALA A 53 -1.14 2.13 -19.79
C ALA A 53 -0.46 0.87 -19.21
N LEU A 54 0.85 0.72 -19.43
CA LEU A 54 1.63 -0.37 -18.86
C LEU A 54 1.60 -0.34 -17.33
N TYR A 55 1.82 0.82 -16.70
CA TYR A 55 1.79 0.93 -15.24
C TYR A 55 0.40 0.69 -14.65
N ILE A 56 -0.68 1.16 -15.30
CA ILE A 56 -2.06 0.83 -14.90
C ILE A 56 -2.29 -0.67 -14.97
N PHE A 57 -1.88 -1.31 -16.06
CA PHE A 57 -1.97 -2.77 -16.21
C PHE A 57 -1.18 -3.50 -15.11
N LEU A 58 0.07 -3.11 -14.87
CA LEU A 58 0.92 -3.73 -13.84
C LEU A 58 0.33 -3.54 -12.45
N GLY A 59 -0.20 -2.36 -12.12
CA GLY A 59 -0.89 -2.10 -10.86
C GLY A 59 -2.07 -3.05 -10.65
N ALA A 60 -2.95 -3.16 -11.65
CA ALA A 60 -4.10 -4.05 -11.61
C ALA A 60 -3.69 -5.54 -11.55
N PHE A 61 -2.70 -5.95 -12.35
CA PHE A 61 -2.19 -7.32 -12.40
C PHE A 61 -1.55 -7.74 -11.06
N PHE A 62 -0.70 -6.89 -10.48
CA PHE A 62 -0.08 -7.17 -9.18
C PHE A 62 -1.12 -7.23 -8.07
N TYR A 63 -2.14 -6.37 -8.08
CA TYR A 63 -3.19 -6.41 -7.08
C TYR A 63 -4.10 -7.63 -7.23
N ALA A 64 -4.64 -7.86 -8.42
CA ALA A 64 -5.66 -8.88 -8.66
C ALA A 64 -5.08 -10.29 -8.77
N VAL A 65 -3.96 -10.46 -9.48
CA VAL A 65 -3.37 -11.79 -9.76
C VAL A 65 -2.31 -12.12 -8.72
N VAL A 66 -1.27 -11.29 -8.62
CA VAL A 66 -0.11 -11.61 -7.77
C VAL A 66 -0.50 -11.59 -6.29
N TYR A 67 -1.13 -10.53 -5.81
CA TYR A 67 -1.54 -10.41 -4.42
C TYR A 67 -2.79 -11.27 -4.14
N THR A 68 -3.93 -10.92 -4.74
CA THR A 68 -5.23 -11.48 -4.33
C THR A 68 -5.37 -12.97 -4.62
N VAL A 69 -4.99 -13.42 -5.82
CA VAL A 69 -5.14 -14.83 -6.23
C VAL A 69 -3.99 -15.70 -5.71
N TRP A 70 -2.76 -15.23 -5.87
CA TRP A 70 -1.59 -16.08 -5.63
C TRP A 70 -1.03 -15.98 -4.21
N LEU A 71 -0.56 -14.80 -3.79
CA LEU A 71 0.27 -14.69 -2.60
C LEU A 71 -0.51 -14.58 -1.30
N LYS A 72 -1.67 -13.89 -1.29
CA LYS A 72 -2.39 -13.54 -0.05
C LYS A 72 -2.61 -14.74 0.87
N ARG A 73 -2.99 -15.89 0.30
CA ARG A 73 -3.28 -17.14 1.03
C ARG A 73 -2.05 -18.01 1.30
N ARG A 74 -0.92 -17.73 0.63
CA ARG A 74 0.22 -18.67 0.57
C ARG A 74 1.46 -18.19 1.33
N THR A 75 1.65 -16.89 1.50
CA THR A 75 2.87 -16.36 2.10
C THR A 75 2.64 -15.04 2.83
N TRP A 76 3.44 -14.80 3.87
CA TRP A 76 3.51 -13.53 4.58
C TRP A 76 4.12 -12.40 3.75
N MET A 77 4.82 -12.74 2.65
CA MET A 77 5.34 -11.78 1.68
C MET A 77 4.24 -11.19 0.78
N ASN A 78 2.99 -11.59 0.99
CA ASN A 78 1.83 -11.11 0.24
C ASN A 78 1.75 -9.57 0.17
N ILE A 79 1.96 -8.87 1.29
CA ILE A 79 1.91 -7.41 1.35
C ILE A 79 3.14 -6.77 0.71
N VAL A 80 4.32 -7.39 0.82
CA VAL A 80 5.55 -6.82 0.27
C VAL A 80 5.48 -6.83 -1.26
N ILE A 81 5.23 -8.01 -1.85
CA ILE A 81 5.16 -8.14 -3.31
C ILE A 81 3.86 -7.49 -3.84
N GLY A 82 2.75 -7.70 -3.13
CA GLY A 82 1.47 -7.09 -3.49
C GLY A 82 1.48 -5.57 -3.42
N GLY A 83 2.26 -4.98 -2.52
CA GLY A 83 2.40 -3.54 -2.36
C GLY A 83 3.00 -2.83 -3.57
N ALA A 84 3.66 -3.56 -4.48
CA ALA A 84 4.07 -3.04 -5.78
C ALA A 84 2.90 -2.43 -6.58
N SER A 85 1.66 -2.90 -6.35
CA SER A 85 0.48 -2.34 -7.03
C SER A 85 0.31 -0.84 -6.77
N GLY A 86 0.60 -0.38 -5.55
CA GLY A 86 0.54 1.03 -5.20
C GLY A 86 1.62 1.83 -5.91
N SER A 87 2.85 1.31 -5.94
CA SER A 87 3.99 1.96 -6.61
C SER A 87 3.70 2.19 -8.10
N PHE A 88 3.07 1.23 -8.78
CA PHE A 88 2.67 1.41 -10.16
C PHE A 88 1.61 2.50 -10.35
N ALA A 89 0.74 2.76 -9.37
CA ALA A 89 -0.20 3.88 -9.44
C ALA A 89 0.53 5.24 -9.42
N VAL A 90 1.58 5.38 -8.60
CA VAL A 90 2.43 6.58 -8.57
C VAL A 90 3.15 6.77 -9.90
N LEU A 91 3.75 5.69 -10.42
CA LEU A 91 4.44 5.72 -11.72
C LEU A 91 3.48 6.02 -12.88
N ALA A 92 2.26 5.48 -12.86
CA ALA A 92 1.24 5.78 -13.86
C ALA A 92 0.86 7.26 -13.87
N GLY A 93 0.67 7.86 -12.68
CA GLY A 93 0.37 9.28 -12.55
C GLY A 93 1.48 10.18 -13.08
N ALA A 94 2.74 9.86 -12.78
CA ALA A 94 3.88 10.61 -13.32
C ALA A 94 4.04 10.43 -14.84
N ALA A 95 3.97 9.19 -15.32
CA ALA A 95 4.05 8.88 -16.75
C ALA A 95 2.95 9.54 -17.58
N ALA A 96 1.79 9.84 -16.97
CA ALA A 96 0.69 10.54 -17.63
C ALA A 96 1.05 11.98 -18.01
N VAL A 97 1.94 12.62 -17.25
CA VAL A 97 2.45 13.98 -17.51
C VAL A 97 3.72 13.91 -18.34
N ASN A 98 4.70 13.11 -17.90
CA ASN A 98 5.96 12.91 -18.61
C ASN A 98 6.32 11.41 -18.63
N PRO A 99 6.30 10.75 -19.80
CA PRO A 99 6.69 9.34 -19.92
C PRO A 99 8.19 9.09 -19.67
N ALA A 100 9.01 10.13 -19.55
CA ALA A 100 10.41 9.97 -19.15
C ALA A 100 10.50 9.48 -17.70
N MET A 101 11.40 8.54 -17.45
CA MET A 101 11.60 7.97 -16.13
C MET A 101 12.42 8.92 -15.25
N GLU A 102 11.75 9.88 -14.62
CA GLU A 102 12.38 10.85 -13.74
C GLU A 102 12.68 10.24 -12.34
N PRO A 103 13.78 10.67 -11.68
CA PRO A 103 14.18 10.10 -10.38
C PRO A 103 13.13 10.27 -9.28
N VAL A 104 12.49 11.45 -9.20
CA VAL A 104 11.60 11.80 -8.08
C VAL A 104 10.33 10.92 -8.07
N PRO A 105 9.58 10.75 -9.17
CA PRO A 105 8.47 9.80 -9.21
C PRO A 105 8.85 8.36 -8.84
N VAL A 106 10.02 7.90 -9.27
CA VAL A 106 10.52 6.56 -8.94
C VAL A 106 10.79 6.45 -7.43
N MET A 107 11.39 7.48 -6.82
CA MET A 107 11.59 7.52 -5.37
C MET A 107 10.27 7.56 -4.61
N LEU A 108 9.28 8.33 -5.05
CA LEU A 108 7.95 8.35 -4.44
C LEU A 108 7.22 6.99 -4.59
N ALA A 109 7.41 6.31 -5.72
CA ALA A 109 6.91 4.96 -5.91
C ALA A 109 7.59 3.94 -4.97
N LEU A 110 8.89 4.10 -4.71
CA LEU A 110 9.62 3.33 -3.70
C LEU A 110 9.15 3.66 -2.28
N VAL A 111 8.92 4.93 -1.96
CA VAL A 111 8.32 5.34 -0.67
C VAL A 111 7.00 4.60 -0.47
N LEU A 112 6.11 4.59 -1.47
CA LEU A 112 4.83 3.88 -1.35
C LEU A 112 5.02 2.36 -1.25
N PHE A 113 6.01 1.79 -1.95
CA PHE A 113 6.35 0.38 -1.84
C PHE A 113 6.73 0.01 -0.40
N PHE A 114 7.68 0.73 0.20
CA PHE A 114 8.16 0.47 1.56
C PHE A 114 7.17 0.92 2.63
N TRP A 115 6.29 1.86 2.33
CA TRP A 115 5.23 2.28 3.24
C TRP A 115 4.21 1.16 3.45
N THR A 116 3.93 0.40 2.39
CA THR A 116 2.87 -0.60 2.35
C THR A 116 3.05 -1.71 3.42
N PRO A 117 4.23 -2.37 3.56
CA PRO A 117 4.47 -3.35 4.62
C PRO A 117 4.28 -2.79 6.02
N SER A 118 4.89 -1.64 6.35
CA SER A 118 4.76 -1.06 7.69
C SER A 118 3.32 -0.69 8.03
N HIS A 119 2.56 -0.17 7.07
CA HIS A 119 1.15 0.15 7.23
C HIS A 119 0.30 -1.11 7.49
N PHE A 120 0.35 -2.09 6.58
CA PHE A 120 -0.53 -3.26 6.67
C PHE A 120 -0.11 -4.25 7.77
N TRP A 121 1.18 -4.37 8.09
CA TRP A 121 1.59 -5.22 9.21
C TRP A 121 1.22 -4.61 10.56
N SER A 122 1.19 -3.28 10.69
CA SER A 122 0.62 -2.64 11.89
C SER A 122 -0.86 -2.98 12.05
N LEU A 123 -1.64 -2.96 10.95
CA LEU A 123 -3.03 -3.43 10.96
C LEU A 123 -3.13 -4.92 11.30
N ALA A 124 -2.22 -5.74 10.76
CA ALA A 124 -2.21 -7.18 11.00
C ALA A 124 -1.90 -7.53 12.45
N ILE A 125 -1.04 -6.77 13.14
CA ILE A 125 -0.82 -6.91 14.58
C ILE A 125 -2.11 -6.55 15.33
N ALA A 126 -2.76 -5.43 14.98
CA ALA A 126 -4.01 -5.03 15.62
C ALA A 126 -5.12 -6.09 15.43
N ARG A 127 -5.17 -6.73 14.26
CA ARG A 127 -6.20 -7.70 13.86
C ARG A 127 -5.68 -9.13 13.82
N HIS A 128 -4.70 -9.44 14.65
CA HIS A 128 -4.02 -10.74 14.64
C HIS A 128 -5.02 -11.91 14.70
N ARG A 129 -5.99 -11.85 15.62
CA ARG A 129 -7.02 -12.89 15.78
C ARG A 129 -7.87 -13.10 14.53
N ASP A 130 -8.26 -12.03 13.85
CA ASP A 130 -9.09 -12.11 12.65
C ASP A 130 -8.31 -12.78 11.50
N TYR A 131 -7.02 -12.46 11.35
CA TYR A 131 -6.16 -13.08 10.35
C TYR A 131 -5.87 -14.56 10.65
N VAL A 132 -5.70 -14.92 11.94
CA VAL A 132 -5.60 -16.33 12.36
C VAL A 132 -6.89 -17.08 12.02
N ALA A 133 -8.06 -16.53 12.36
CA ALA A 133 -9.35 -17.16 12.10
C ALA A 133 -9.63 -17.35 10.61
N ALA A 134 -9.20 -16.41 9.77
CA ALA A 134 -9.30 -16.50 8.32
C ALA A 134 -8.19 -17.37 7.67
N GLY A 135 -7.24 -17.91 8.44
CA GLY A 135 -6.14 -18.72 7.91
C GLY A 135 -5.19 -17.96 6.99
N VAL A 136 -5.09 -16.63 7.12
CA VAL A 136 -4.23 -15.80 6.27
C VAL A 136 -2.86 -15.67 6.94
N PRO A 137 -1.76 -16.11 6.29
CA PRO A 137 -0.44 -16.14 6.90
C PRO A 137 0.22 -14.75 6.90
N MET A 138 -0.39 -13.75 7.55
CA MET A 138 0.23 -12.43 7.73
C MET A 138 1.49 -12.54 8.59
N LEU A 139 2.45 -11.62 8.40
CA LEU A 139 3.71 -11.62 9.16
C LEU A 139 3.53 -11.87 10.69
N PRO A 140 2.67 -11.13 11.42
CA PRO A 140 2.48 -11.38 12.85
C PRO A 140 1.88 -12.76 13.17
N VAL A 141 1.09 -13.35 12.27
CA VAL A 141 0.58 -14.73 12.42
C VAL A 141 1.71 -15.75 12.33
N VAL A 142 2.73 -15.48 11.50
CA VAL A 142 3.86 -16.40 11.27
C VAL A 142 4.94 -16.27 12.33
N VAL A 143 5.30 -15.05 12.74
CA VAL A 143 6.45 -14.79 13.63
C VAL A 143 6.09 -14.27 15.02
N GLY A 144 4.81 -14.00 15.27
CA GLY A 144 4.31 -13.38 16.49
C GLY A 144 4.39 -11.84 16.48
N ASP A 145 3.48 -11.20 17.22
CA ASP A 145 3.29 -9.75 17.21
C ASP A 145 4.55 -8.96 17.58
N ARG A 146 5.33 -9.42 18.57
CA ARG A 146 6.55 -8.72 19.02
C ARG A 146 7.63 -8.68 17.95
N ARG A 147 7.89 -9.80 17.26
CA ARG A 147 8.86 -9.86 16.17
C ARG A 147 8.35 -9.09 14.95
N ALA A 148 7.07 -9.21 14.64
CA ALA A 148 6.46 -8.42 13.57
C ALA A 148 6.59 -6.91 13.83
N ALA A 149 6.40 -6.45 15.08
CA ALA A 149 6.59 -5.04 15.44
C ALA A 149 8.04 -4.56 15.22
N GLN A 150 9.04 -5.41 15.50
CA GLN A 150 10.45 -5.11 15.22
C GLN A 150 10.72 -4.98 13.71
N VAL A 151 10.17 -5.91 12.92
CA VAL A 151 10.26 -5.85 11.45
C VAL A 151 9.57 -4.60 10.90
N VAL A 152 8.41 -4.22 11.44
CA VAL A 152 7.72 -2.97 11.07
C VAL A 152 8.59 -1.76 11.37
N LEU A 153 9.23 -1.67 12.55
CA LEU A 153 10.12 -0.56 12.84
C LEU A 153 11.31 -0.52 11.87
N ALA A 154 11.96 -1.66 11.63
CA ALA A 154 13.11 -1.74 10.71
C ALA A 154 12.72 -1.27 9.30
N ASN A 155 11.58 -1.75 8.79
CA ASN A 155 11.04 -1.31 7.51
C ASN A 155 10.67 0.18 7.51
N THR A 156 10.13 0.71 8.62
CA THR A 156 9.84 2.14 8.76
C THR A 156 11.10 3.00 8.79
N LEU A 157 12.20 2.55 9.39
CA LEU A 157 13.47 3.28 9.34
C LEU A 157 13.99 3.38 7.90
N LEU A 158 13.92 2.27 7.14
CA LEU A 158 14.26 2.25 5.71
C LEU A 158 13.34 3.18 4.91
N LEU A 159 12.03 3.10 5.13
CA LEU A 159 11.04 3.99 4.53
C LEU A 159 11.38 5.47 4.77
N VAL A 160 11.69 5.84 6.02
CA VAL A 160 11.99 7.24 6.35
C VAL A 160 13.28 7.69 5.66
N GLY A 161 14.32 6.85 5.62
CA GLY A 161 15.53 7.14 4.86
C GLY A 161 15.25 7.38 3.38
N ILE A 162 14.47 6.49 2.74
CA ILE A 162 14.07 6.61 1.34
C ILE A 162 13.21 7.86 1.12
N SER A 163 12.35 8.21 2.07
CA SER A 163 11.47 9.38 1.99
C SER A 163 12.19 10.72 2.05
N ILE A 164 13.44 10.74 2.49
CA ILE A 164 14.25 11.96 2.49
C ILE A 164 14.94 12.13 1.13
N LEU A 165 15.15 11.06 0.36
CA LEU A 165 15.90 11.10 -0.89
C LEU A 165 15.41 12.15 -1.90
N PRO A 166 14.09 12.34 -2.14
CA PRO A 166 13.64 13.31 -3.13
C PRO A 166 14.10 14.74 -2.88
N PHE A 167 14.40 15.11 -1.63
CA PHE A 167 15.00 16.41 -1.29
C PHE A 167 16.33 16.65 -2.01
N PHE A 168 17.14 15.61 -2.17
CA PHE A 168 18.42 15.69 -2.89
C PHE A 168 18.25 15.69 -4.42
N TYR A 169 17.03 15.51 -4.93
CA TYR A 169 16.71 15.42 -6.35
C TYR A 169 15.76 16.56 -6.80
N GLY A 170 15.74 17.67 -6.06
CA GLY A 170 15.05 18.89 -6.46
C GLY A 170 13.81 19.23 -5.64
N MET A 171 13.34 18.34 -4.75
CA MET A 171 12.30 18.71 -3.80
C MET A 171 12.86 19.67 -2.74
N GLY A 172 12.10 20.70 -2.39
CA GLY A 172 12.47 21.75 -1.47
C GLY A 172 12.24 21.45 0.00
N TRP A 173 12.39 22.50 0.81
CA TRP A 173 12.35 22.41 2.27
C TRP A 173 10.96 22.09 2.82
N ILE A 174 9.89 22.44 2.09
CA ILE A 174 8.51 22.13 2.52
C ILE A 174 8.29 20.63 2.45
N TYR A 175 8.74 19.99 1.35
CA TYR A 175 8.74 18.54 1.23
C TYR A 175 9.54 17.88 2.36
N LEU A 176 10.78 18.33 2.58
CA LEU A 176 11.65 17.74 3.60
C LEU A 176 11.04 17.85 5.00
N ALA A 177 10.43 18.99 5.34
CA ALA A 177 9.75 19.17 6.61
C ALA A 177 8.59 18.17 6.79
N GLY A 178 7.79 17.94 5.74
CA GLY A 178 6.72 16.93 5.74
C GLY A 178 7.26 15.50 5.90
N ALA A 179 8.30 15.14 5.15
CA ALA A 179 8.92 13.82 5.20
C ALA A 179 9.53 13.52 6.58
N VAL A 180 10.30 14.47 7.15
CA VAL A 180 10.96 14.30 8.46
C VAL A 180 9.95 14.31 9.60
N SER A 181 8.99 15.24 9.61
CA SER A 181 8.01 15.33 10.70
C SER A 181 7.07 14.12 10.72
N GLY A 182 6.53 13.74 9.55
CA GLY A 182 5.70 12.55 9.41
C GLY A 182 6.46 11.25 9.70
N GLY A 183 7.68 11.14 9.17
CA GLY A 183 8.57 9.99 9.41
C GLY A 183 8.96 9.84 10.87
N GLY A 184 9.35 10.93 11.52
CA GLY A 184 9.68 10.96 12.95
C GLY A 184 8.50 10.56 13.83
N TYR A 185 7.30 11.07 13.54
CA TYR A 185 6.09 10.65 14.25
C TYR A 185 5.79 9.16 14.05
N PHE A 186 5.95 8.63 12.83
CA PHE A 186 5.72 7.22 12.57
C PHE A 186 6.73 6.31 13.29
N ILE A 187 8.02 6.66 13.29
CA ILE A 187 9.07 5.97 14.05
C ILE A 187 8.73 5.96 15.54
N TYR A 188 8.36 7.12 16.11
CA TYR A 188 7.97 7.23 17.50
C TYR A 188 6.83 6.25 17.87
N ARG A 189 5.82 6.11 17.00
CA ARG A 189 4.69 5.21 17.24
C ARG A 189 5.08 3.73 17.11
N ASN A 190 5.98 3.40 16.19
CA ASN A 190 6.54 2.05 16.08
C ASN A 190 7.41 1.66 17.26
N LEU A 191 8.18 2.60 17.83
CA LEU A 191 8.94 2.35 19.07
C LEU A 191 8.02 1.97 20.23
N GLN A 192 6.88 2.64 20.37
CA GLN A 192 5.88 2.27 21.36
C GLN A 192 5.28 0.88 21.10
N MET A 193 5.05 0.55 19.82
CA MET A 193 4.50 -0.74 19.41
C MET A 193 5.43 -1.93 19.71
N ILE A 194 6.75 -1.77 19.61
CA ILE A 194 7.69 -2.85 19.96
C ILE A 194 7.58 -3.27 21.43
N HIS A 195 7.38 -2.30 22.32
CA HIS A 195 7.28 -2.55 23.76
C HIS A 195 5.90 -3.11 24.15
N HIS A 196 4.85 -2.60 23.51
CA HIS A 196 3.47 -2.94 23.82
C HIS A 196 2.65 -3.17 22.53
N PRO A 197 2.80 -4.33 21.86
CA PRO A 197 2.10 -4.63 20.59
C PRO A 197 0.62 -4.99 20.83
N THR A 198 -0.10 -4.12 21.53
CA THR A 198 -1.53 -4.26 21.80
C THR A 198 -2.33 -3.71 20.62
N HIS A 199 -3.59 -4.14 20.49
CA HIS A 199 -4.51 -3.64 19.46
C HIS A 199 -4.50 -2.11 19.36
N THR A 200 -4.62 -1.41 20.49
CA THR A 200 -4.68 0.07 20.52
C THR A 200 -3.39 0.72 20.03
N VAL A 201 -2.22 0.21 20.42
CA VAL A 201 -0.93 0.76 20.01
C VAL A 201 -0.65 0.48 18.53
N ALA A 202 -0.99 -0.73 18.06
CA ALA A 202 -0.86 -1.11 16.66
C ALA A 202 -1.78 -0.26 15.75
N MET A 203 -3.02 0.00 16.16
CA MET A 203 -3.91 0.92 15.44
C MET A 203 -3.37 2.35 15.42
N ARG A 204 -2.79 2.83 16.52
CA ARG A 204 -2.13 4.14 16.57
C ARG A 204 -0.95 4.23 15.61
N SER A 205 -0.20 3.15 15.42
CA SER A 205 0.88 3.10 14.43
C SER A 205 0.34 3.06 12.99
N PHE A 206 -0.72 2.29 12.74
CA PHE A 206 -1.44 2.27 11.47
C PHE A 206 -1.91 3.67 11.04
N PHE A 207 -2.51 4.45 11.95
CA PHE A 207 -2.90 5.83 11.65
C PHE A 207 -1.70 6.76 11.50
N ALA A 208 -0.61 6.53 12.25
CA ALA A 208 0.61 7.31 12.09
C ALA A 208 1.25 7.15 10.72
N SER A 209 1.15 5.97 10.10
CA SER A 209 1.62 5.78 8.73
C SER A 209 0.79 6.59 7.72
N LEU A 210 -0.52 6.74 7.94
CA LEU A 210 -1.36 7.62 7.10
C LEU A 210 -0.97 9.08 7.26
N VAL A 211 -0.74 9.53 8.50
CA VAL A 211 -0.24 10.89 8.77
C VAL A 211 1.09 11.12 8.07
N GLN A 212 2.02 10.16 8.14
CA GLN A 212 3.30 10.25 7.45
C GLN A 212 3.13 10.41 5.94
N LEU A 213 2.26 9.61 5.30
CA LEU A 213 2.04 9.67 3.86
C LEU A 213 1.37 10.99 3.44
N VAL A 214 0.40 11.47 4.23
CA VAL A 214 -0.28 12.76 3.99
C VAL A 214 0.69 13.93 4.10
N LEU A 215 1.52 13.97 5.14
CA LEU A 215 2.50 15.04 5.31
C LEU A 215 3.55 15.04 4.21
N LEU A 216 4.00 13.85 3.79
CA LEU A 216 4.98 13.71 2.71
C LEU A 216 4.41 14.12 1.35
N LEU A 217 3.27 13.58 0.95
CA LEU A 217 2.66 13.88 -0.36
C LEU A 217 2.09 15.30 -0.38
N GLY A 218 1.47 15.74 0.70
CA GLY A 218 1.01 17.12 0.86
C GLY A 218 2.18 18.10 0.82
N GLY A 219 3.32 17.74 1.43
CA GLY A 219 4.57 18.48 1.31
C GLY A 219 5.06 18.56 -0.14
N ALA A 220 5.09 17.44 -0.87
CA ALA A 220 5.51 17.41 -2.27
C ALA A 220 4.64 18.30 -3.16
N VAL A 221 3.31 18.24 -2.98
CA VAL A 221 2.37 19.09 -3.72
C VAL A 221 2.55 20.56 -3.35
N ALA A 222 2.63 20.89 -2.06
CA ALA A 222 2.80 22.27 -1.60
C ALA A 222 4.12 22.87 -2.11
N ASP A 223 5.20 22.09 -2.09
CA ASP A 223 6.52 22.51 -2.58
C ASP A 223 6.48 22.83 -4.08
N SER A 224 5.88 21.93 -4.90
CA SER A 224 5.73 22.17 -6.34
C SER A 224 4.87 23.39 -6.70
N VAL A 225 3.95 23.80 -5.81
CA VAL A 225 3.08 24.97 -6.03
C VAL A 225 3.72 26.26 -5.52
N LEU A 226 4.48 26.21 -4.43
CA LEU A 226 4.97 27.39 -3.72
C LEU A 226 6.42 27.74 -4.05
N ILE A 227 7.26 26.76 -4.36
CA ILE A 227 8.71 26.92 -4.53
C ILE A 227 9.14 26.68 -5.99
N GLY A 228 8.41 25.84 -6.73
CA GLY A 228 8.65 25.54 -8.14
C GLY A 228 9.43 24.26 -8.33
#